data_AF-A0A520EV03-F1
#
_entry.id   AF-A0A520EV03-F1
#
_cell.length_a   1.000
_cell.length_b   1.000
_cell.length_c   1.000
_cell.angle_alpha   90.00
_cell.angle_beta   90.00
_cell.angle_gamma   90.00
#
_symmetry.space_group_name_H-M   'P 1'
#
loop_
_entity.id
_entity.type
_entity.pdbx_description
1 polymer ?
#
loop_
_entity_poly.entity_id
_entity_poly.type
_entity_poly.pdbx_seq_one_letter_code
_entity_poly.pdbx_strand_id
1 'polypeptide(L)'
;VAAINGPAVGAGTQLAIACDLRVVAPEAFFEIPSTRLGIAVSNWTIKRLAALAGGGVARTILLGGERVHADQAYTCGLANKLGDRDVAVQWAHSITALAPLALRHLKLVFNDDGAHDDPTPAQRAAFEAAWSSADMKEARRARAEKRAPKFVGK
;
A
#
# COMPACT_ATOMS: atom_id res chain seq x y z
N VAL A 1 -11.64 0.37 -10.75
CA VAL A 1 -11.15 -1.02 -10.55
C VAL A 1 -9.71 -1.07 -11.05
N ALA A 2 -8.75 -1.47 -10.22
CA ALA A 2 -7.37 -1.67 -10.64
C ALA A 2 -7.18 -3.10 -11.18
N ALA A 3 -6.42 -3.22 -12.28
CA ALA A 3 -5.86 -4.49 -12.74
C ALA A 3 -4.37 -4.51 -12.36
N ILE A 4 -4.01 -5.34 -11.40
CA ILE A 4 -2.65 -5.42 -10.87
C ILE A 4 -1.98 -6.63 -11.53
N ASN A 5 -1.33 -6.38 -12.67
CA ASN A 5 -0.78 -7.39 -13.58
C ASN A 5 0.65 -7.83 -13.23
N GLY A 6 1.11 -7.56 -12.00
CA GLY A 6 2.49 -7.81 -11.59
C GLY A 6 2.84 -7.08 -10.29
N PRO A 7 4.15 -6.97 -9.97
CA PRO A 7 4.60 -6.35 -8.72
C PRO A 7 4.09 -4.92 -8.52
N ALA A 8 3.40 -4.67 -7.41
CA ALA A 8 3.07 -3.34 -6.91
C ALA A 8 4.02 -3.01 -5.76
N VAL A 9 4.95 -2.07 -5.98
CA VAL A 9 6.03 -1.79 -5.01
C VAL A 9 6.08 -0.30 -4.66
N GLY A 10 6.15 0.01 -3.37
CA GLY A 10 6.23 1.37 -2.84
C GLY A 10 5.03 2.21 -3.26
N ALA A 11 5.27 3.24 -4.08
CA ALA A 11 4.22 4.07 -4.66
C ALA A 11 3.22 3.26 -5.52
N GLY A 12 3.65 2.14 -6.12
CA GLY A 12 2.75 1.23 -6.83
C GLY A 12 1.70 0.61 -5.90
N THR A 13 2.10 0.20 -4.68
CA THR A 13 1.16 -0.26 -3.65
C THR A 13 0.24 0.86 -3.21
N GLN A 14 0.76 2.07 -3.01
CA GLN A 14 -0.03 3.25 -2.64
C GLN A 14 -1.10 3.58 -3.68
N LEU A 15 -0.76 3.51 -4.96
CA LEU A 15 -1.70 3.69 -6.07
C LEU A 15 -2.76 2.58 -6.11
N ALA A 16 -2.34 1.34 -5.89
CA ALA A 16 -3.25 0.20 -5.84
C ALA A 16 -4.28 0.30 -4.70
N ILE A 17 -3.86 0.71 -3.51
CA ILE A 17 -4.77 0.87 -2.35
C ILE A 17 -5.62 2.14 -2.43
N ALA A 18 -5.28 3.10 -3.30
CA ALA A 18 -6.13 4.26 -3.61
C ALA A 18 -7.31 3.90 -4.52
N CYS A 19 -7.23 2.78 -5.24
CA CYS A 19 -8.33 2.31 -6.08
C CYS A 19 -9.45 1.69 -5.23
N ASP A 20 -10.70 1.83 -5.66
CA ASP A 20 -11.85 1.31 -4.89
C ASP A 20 -11.86 -0.23 -4.82
N LEU A 21 -11.47 -0.89 -5.92
CA LEU A 21 -11.49 -2.34 -6.09
C LEU A 21 -10.22 -2.80 -6.83
N ARG A 22 -9.75 -4.01 -6.54
CA ARG A 22 -8.51 -4.60 -7.07
C ARG A 22 -8.74 -6.02 -7.60
N VAL A 23 -8.37 -6.23 -8.86
CA VAL A 23 -8.16 -7.55 -9.48
C VAL A 23 -6.65 -7.77 -9.58
N VAL A 24 -6.17 -8.92 -9.11
CA VAL A 24 -4.74 -9.18 -8.92
C VAL A 24 -4.31 -10.43 -9.66
N ALA A 25 -3.28 -10.30 -10.51
CA ALA A 25 -2.72 -11.42 -11.24
C ALA A 25 -1.98 -12.39 -10.30
N PRO A 26 -1.94 -13.71 -10.59
CA PRO A 26 -1.31 -14.71 -9.72
C PRO A 26 0.17 -14.41 -9.37
N GLU A 27 0.91 -13.83 -10.30
CA GLU A 27 2.32 -13.46 -10.16
C GLU A 27 2.56 -12.13 -9.44
N ALA A 28 1.49 -11.37 -9.16
CA ALA A 28 1.59 -10.08 -8.50
C ALA A 28 1.86 -10.22 -6.99
N PHE A 29 2.49 -9.18 -6.44
CA PHE A 29 2.65 -9.02 -5.01
C PHE A 29 2.64 -7.55 -4.62
N PHE A 30 2.37 -7.28 -3.35
CA PHE A 30 2.41 -5.95 -2.75
C PHE A 30 3.61 -5.84 -1.81
N GLU A 31 4.32 -4.72 -1.92
CA GLU A 31 5.50 -4.43 -1.10
C GLU A 31 5.58 -2.91 -0.84
N ILE A 32 5.97 -2.51 0.37
CA ILE A 32 6.36 -1.13 0.68
C ILE A 32 7.69 -1.22 1.43
N PRO A 33 8.84 -1.14 0.74
CA PRO A 33 10.15 -1.41 1.35
C PRO A 33 10.68 -0.22 2.15
N SER A 34 9.82 0.53 2.82
CA SER A 34 10.16 1.81 3.47
C SER A 34 11.19 1.65 4.58
N THR A 35 11.07 0.59 5.39
CA THR A 35 12.04 0.27 6.46
C THR A 35 13.42 -0.10 5.91
N ARG A 36 13.49 -0.83 4.80
CA ARG A 36 14.75 -1.11 4.09
C ARG A 36 15.37 0.13 3.44
N LEU A 37 14.58 1.17 3.19
CA LEU A 37 15.01 2.43 2.62
C LEU A 37 15.28 3.52 3.67
N GLY A 38 15.06 3.23 4.95
CA GLY A 38 15.22 4.21 6.04
C GLY A 38 14.23 5.37 5.98
N ILE A 39 13.04 5.17 5.41
CA ILE A 39 12.01 6.22 5.26
C ILE A 39 10.70 5.83 5.92
N ALA A 40 9.90 6.83 6.28
CA ALA A 40 8.53 6.66 6.75
C ALA A 40 7.52 6.90 5.62
N VAL A 41 6.31 6.33 5.76
CA VAL A 41 5.17 6.57 4.85
C VAL A 41 4.07 7.36 5.56
N SER A 42 3.17 7.96 4.78
CA SER A 42 2.07 8.78 5.31
C SER A 42 1.08 7.97 6.17
N ASN A 43 0.43 8.64 7.12
CA ASN A 43 -0.64 8.06 7.93
C ASN A 43 -1.74 7.42 7.06
N TRP A 44 -2.11 8.08 5.96
CA TRP A 44 -3.07 7.53 5.00
C TRP A 44 -2.64 6.16 4.46
N THR A 45 -1.37 6.01 4.09
CA THR A 45 -0.84 4.72 3.59
C THR A 45 -1.01 3.62 4.64
N ILE A 46 -0.66 3.93 5.90
CA ILE A 46 -0.72 2.99 7.03
C ILE A 46 -2.17 2.60 7.32
N LYS A 47 -3.04 3.59 7.51
CA LYS A 47 -4.45 3.41 7.87
C LYS A 47 -5.21 2.69 6.75
N ARG A 48 -5.05 3.12 5.49
CA ARG A 48 -5.70 2.49 4.33
C ARG A 48 -5.27 1.04 4.15
N LEU A 49 -3.98 0.74 4.23
CA LEU A 49 -3.50 -0.64 4.09
C LEU A 49 -4.04 -1.53 5.22
N ALA A 50 -4.09 -1.04 6.46
CA ALA A 50 -4.65 -1.76 7.58
C ALA A 50 -6.17 -2.00 7.43
N ALA A 51 -6.91 -1.02 6.91
CA ALA A 51 -8.35 -1.15 6.64
C ALA A 51 -8.64 -2.18 5.53
N LEU A 52 -7.80 -2.26 4.51
CA LEU A 52 -8.01 -3.16 3.37
C LEU A 52 -7.50 -4.59 3.59
N ALA A 53 -6.36 -4.76 4.27
CA ALA A 53 -5.66 -6.04 4.40
C ALA A 53 -5.69 -6.62 5.82
N GLY A 54 -6.22 -5.86 6.79
CA GLY A 54 -6.10 -6.14 8.21
C GLY A 54 -4.76 -5.69 8.80
N GLY A 55 -4.76 -5.42 10.12
CA GLY A 55 -3.61 -4.87 10.83
C GLY A 55 -2.38 -5.79 10.91
N GLY A 56 -2.55 -7.10 10.80
CA GLY A 56 -1.44 -8.07 10.79
C GLY A 56 -0.66 -8.01 9.46
N VAL A 57 -1.37 -8.06 8.34
CA VAL A 57 -0.79 -7.97 7.00
C VAL A 57 -0.15 -6.60 6.77
N ALA A 58 -0.80 -5.52 7.20
CA ALA A 58 -0.23 -4.19 7.10
C ALA A 58 1.11 -4.06 7.84
N ARG A 59 1.24 -4.63 9.04
CA ARG A 59 2.51 -4.67 9.79
C ARG A 59 3.55 -5.57 9.14
N THR A 60 3.15 -6.68 8.54
CA THR A 60 4.04 -7.58 7.77
C THR A 60 4.70 -6.80 6.61
N ILE A 61 3.92 -6.01 5.87
CA ILE A 61 4.44 -5.17 4.79
C ILE A 61 5.28 -4.00 5.34
N LEU A 62 4.73 -3.22 6.29
CA LEU A 62 5.29 -1.91 6.66
C LEU A 62 6.41 -1.99 7.70
N LEU A 63 6.34 -2.94 8.63
CA LEU A 63 7.36 -3.14 9.66
C LEU A 63 8.28 -4.30 9.29
N GLY A 64 7.70 -5.43 8.89
CA GLY A 64 8.45 -6.62 8.44
C GLY A 64 9.17 -6.41 7.11
N GLY A 65 8.70 -5.46 6.28
CA GLY A 65 9.27 -5.23 4.97
C GLY A 65 9.09 -6.44 4.05
N GLU A 66 8.04 -7.23 4.25
CA GLU A 66 7.79 -8.46 3.49
C GLU A 66 6.85 -8.23 2.30
N ARG A 67 6.87 -9.19 1.36
CA ARG A 67 5.96 -9.21 0.22
C ARG A 67 4.70 -9.97 0.58
N VAL A 68 3.56 -9.48 0.11
CA VAL A 68 2.28 -10.19 0.18
C VAL A 68 1.85 -10.58 -1.22
N HIS A 69 1.86 -11.88 -1.49
CA HIS A 69 1.52 -12.45 -2.80
C HIS A 69 0.01 -12.56 -3.01
N ALA A 70 -0.40 -12.75 -4.27
CA ALA A 70 -1.79 -12.72 -4.72
C ALA A 70 -2.75 -13.56 -3.85
N ASP A 71 -2.40 -14.81 -3.51
CA ASP A 71 -3.26 -15.71 -2.71
C ASP A 71 -3.50 -15.18 -1.30
N GLN A 72 -2.44 -14.68 -0.65
CA GLN A 72 -2.55 -14.07 0.67
C GLN A 72 -3.33 -12.74 0.59
N ALA A 73 -3.07 -11.93 -0.45
CA ALA A 73 -3.80 -10.69 -0.68
C ALA A 73 -5.30 -10.94 -0.87
N TYR A 74 -5.68 -12.01 -1.58
CA TYR A 74 -7.06 -12.41 -1.75
C TYR A 74 -7.68 -12.88 -0.43
N THR A 75 -6.96 -13.74 0.31
CA THR A 75 -7.41 -14.26 1.60
C THR A 75 -7.65 -13.16 2.64
N CYS A 76 -6.84 -12.09 2.65
CA CYS A 76 -6.96 -11.00 3.61
C CYS A 76 -7.83 -9.82 3.14
N GLY A 77 -8.38 -9.87 1.92
CA GLY A 77 -9.24 -8.82 1.36
C GLY A 77 -8.51 -7.67 0.65
N LEU A 78 -7.17 -7.68 0.62
CA LEU A 78 -6.39 -6.72 -0.16
C LEU A 78 -6.63 -6.87 -1.67
N ALA A 79 -6.85 -8.09 -2.16
CA ALA A 79 -7.35 -8.38 -3.50
C ALA A 79 -8.83 -8.76 -3.43
N ASN A 80 -9.67 -8.15 -4.26
CA ASN A 80 -11.09 -8.51 -4.32
C ASN A 80 -11.35 -9.70 -5.25
N LYS A 81 -10.52 -9.87 -6.28
CA LYS A 81 -10.53 -10.99 -7.22
C LYS A 81 -9.11 -11.31 -7.64
N LEU A 82 -8.87 -12.57 -7.97
CA LEU A 82 -7.71 -12.99 -8.74
C LEU A 82 -8.07 -12.98 -10.23
N GLY A 83 -7.14 -12.54 -11.08
CA GLY A 83 -7.34 -12.47 -12.52
C GLY A 83 -6.50 -11.39 -13.19
N ASP A 84 -6.72 -11.22 -14.48
CA ASP A 84 -5.98 -10.29 -15.32
C ASP A 84 -6.77 -9.00 -15.62
N ARG A 85 -6.29 -8.26 -16.62
CA ARG A 85 -6.93 -7.03 -17.10
C ARG A 85 -8.34 -7.26 -17.61
N ASP A 86 -8.62 -8.38 -18.28
CA ASP A 86 -9.92 -8.61 -18.90
C ASP A 86 -10.98 -8.87 -17.82
N VAL A 87 -10.61 -9.60 -16.76
CA VAL A 87 -11.45 -9.75 -15.56
C VAL A 87 -11.76 -8.39 -14.91
N ALA A 88 -10.77 -7.51 -14.80
CA ALA A 88 -10.96 -6.17 -14.24
C ALA A 88 -11.88 -5.29 -15.09
N VAL A 89 -11.70 -5.31 -16.41
CA VAL A 89 -12.51 -4.54 -17.37
C VAL A 89 -13.95 -5.05 -17.37
N GLN A 90 -14.16 -6.36 -17.42
CA GLN A 90 -15.49 -6.97 -17.36
C GLN A 90 -16.22 -6.58 -16.07
N TRP A 91 -15.52 -6.65 -14.93
CA TRP A 91 -16.10 -6.26 -13.65
C TRP A 91 -16.42 -4.77 -13.59
N ALA A 92 -15.52 -3.90 -14.10
CA ALA A 92 -15.78 -2.47 -14.22
C ALA A 92 -17.02 -2.19 -15.09
N HIS A 93 -17.17 -2.86 -16.23
CA HIS A 93 -18.37 -2.73 -17.07
C HIS A 93 -19.64 -3.10 -16.31
N SER A 94 -19.64 -4.20 -15.54
CA SER A 94 -20.81 -4.57 -14.73
C SER A 94 -21.20 -3.50 -13.70
N ILE A 95 -20.22 -2.78 -13.15
CA ILE A 95 -20.45 -1.70 -12.18
C ILE A 95 -21.12 -0.49 -12.84
N THR A 96 -20.89 -0.26 -14.14
CA THR A 96 -21.53 0.86 -14.86
C THR A 96 -23.06 0.75 -14.96
N ALA A 97 -23.61 -0.45 -14.80
CA ALA A 97 -25.05 -0.68 -14.76
C ALA A 97 -25.69 -0.41 -13.38
N LEU A 98 -24.90 -0.11 -12.35
CA LEU A 98 -25.37 0.13 -10.98
C LEU A 98 -25.74 1.60 -10.74
N ALA A 99 -26.56 1.86 -9.71
CA ALA A 99 -27.07 3.20 -9.38
C ALA A 99 -25.94 4.19 -9.00
N PRO A 100 -25.65 5.24 -9.81
CA PRO A 100 -24.46 6.08 -9.60
C PRO A 100 -24.47 6.88 -8.31
N LEU A 101 -25.65 7.34 -7.85
CA LEU A 101 -25.77 8.08 -6.59
C LEU A 101 -25.44 7.19 -5.37
N ALA A 102 -25.85 5.92 -5.41
CA ALA A 102 -25.48 4.96 -4.37
C ALA A 102 -23.97 4.71 -4.39
N LEU A 103 -23.37 4.47 -5.55
CA LEU A 103 -21.91 4.31 -5.70
C LEU A 103 -21.14 5.52 -5.15
N ARG A 104 -21.58 6.74 -5.48
CA ARG A 104 -20.96 7.97 -4.99
C ARG A 104 -21.02 8.05 -3.46
N HIS A 105 -22.19 7.81 -2.87
CA HIS A 105 -22.35 7.83 -1.42
C HIS A 105 -21.43 6.81 -0.74
N LEU A 106 -21.47 5.55 -1.18
CA LEU A 106 -20.65 4.48 -0.62
C LEU A 106 -19.16 4.83 -0.68
N LYS A 107 -18.68 5.34 -1.83
CA LYS A 107 -17.29 5.75 -2.00
C LYS A 107 -16.88 6.89 -1.05
N LEU A 108 -17.77 7.86 -0.81
CA LEU A 108 -17.50 8.93 0.14
C LEU A 108 -17.34 8.37 1.55
N VAL A 109 -18.28 7.53 2.00
CA VAL A 109 -18.25 6.93 3.34
C VAL A 109 -17.03 6.02 3.53
N PHE A 110 -16.69 5.18 2.55
CA PHE A 110 -15.49 4.32 2.61
C PHE A 110 -14.17 5.10 2.64
N ASN A 111 -14.16 6.36 2.19
CA ASN A 111 -12.96 7.19 2.16
C ASN A 111 -12.86 8.17 3.34
N ASP A 112 -13.94 8.33 4.10
CA ASP A 112 -13.99 9.15 5.31
C ASP A 112 -13.86 8.28 6.58
N ASP A 113 -12.92 7.33 6.55
CA ASP A 113 -12.64 6.35 7.61
C ASP A 113 -11.58 6.83 8.62
N GLY A 114 -11.27 8.14 8.61
CA GLY A 114 -10.19 8.74 9.37
C GLY A 114 -8.79 8.48 8.79
N ALA A 115 -8.65 7.82 7.62
CA ALA A 115 -7.33 7.69 6.96
C ALA A 115 -6.71 9.04 6.59
N HIS A 116 -7.54 10.08 6.43
CA HIS A 116 -7.13 11.43 6.06
C HIS A 116 -6.89 12.38 7.25
N ASP A 117 -7.05 11.91 8.49
CA ASP A 117 -6.79 12.74 9.68
C ASP A 117 -5.34 13.24 9.71
N ASP A 118 -5.15 14.44 10.23
CA ASP A 118 -3.83 15.01 10.44
C ASP A 118 -2.97 14.17 11.38
N PRO A 119 -1.66 14.04 11.09
CA PRO A 119 -0.75 13.38 12.00
C PRO A 119 -0.56 14.22 13.27
N THR A 120 -0.50 13.52 14.40
CA THR A 120 -0.12 14.13 15.70
C THR A 120 1.28 14.74 15.62
N PRO A 121 1.64 15.70 16.49
CA PRO A 121 2.97 16.28 16.53
C PRO A 121 4.10 15.23 16.63
N ALA A 122 3.89 14.19 17.45
CA ALA A 122 4.86 13.10 17.61
C ALA A 122 5.04 12.27 16.33
N GLN A 123 3.94 11.94 15.63
CA GLN A 123 4.00 11.24 14.35
C GLN A 123 4.70 12.06 13.27
N ARG A 124 4.43 13.36 13.22
CA ARG A 124 5.05 14.29 12.26
C ARG A 124 6.56 14.39 12.49
N ALA A 125 6.99 14.59 13.74
CA ALA A 125 8.40 14.62 14.11
C ALA A 125 9.13 13.30 13.76
N ALA A 126 8.49 12.15 14.03
CA ALA A 126 9.07 10.84 13.68
C ALA A 126 9.20 10.64 12.16
N PHE A 127 8.21 11.09 11.39
CA PHE A 127 8.26 11.05 9.92
C PHE A 127 9.43 11.90 9.39
N GLU A 128 9.58 13.14 9.87
CA GLU A 128 10.66 14.05 9.49
C GLU A 128 12.04 13.52 9.88
N ALA A 129 12.16 12.93 11.08
CA ALA A 129 13.40 12.32 11.55
C ALA A 129 13.85 11.17 10.63
N ALA A 130 12.94 10.28 10.21
CA ALA A 130 13.27 9.20 9.29
C ALA A 130 13.80 9.74 7.94
N TRP A 131 13.13 10.73 7.36
CA TRP A 131 13.51 11.30 6.06
C TRP A 131 14.80 12.14 6.07
N SER A 132 15.23 12.62 7.23
CA SER A 132 16.47 13.40 7.41
C SER A 132 17.64 12.59 8.00
N SER A 133 17.40 11.34 8.38
CA SER A 133 18.34 10.45 9.07
C SER A 133 19.62 10.12 8.28
N ALA A 134 20.66 9.75 9.01
CA ALA A 134 21.85 9.11 8.46
C ALA A 134 21.52 7.73 7.86
N ASP A 135 20.51 7.02 8.40
CA ASP A 135 20.07 5.72 7.91
C ASP A 135 19.49 5.79 6.48
N MET A 136 18.71 6.83 6.16
CA MET A 136 18.22 7.06 4.80
C MET A 136 19.39 7.28 3.83
N LYS A 137 20.41 8.05 4.24
CA LYS A 137 21.62 8.30 3.43
C LYS A 137 22.42 7.00 3.24
N GLU A 138 22.56 6.21 4.29
CA GLU A 138 23.23 4.91 4.26
C GLU A 138 22.49 3.89 3.37
N ALA A 139 21.16 3.81 3.44
CA ALA A 139 20.38 2.93 2.56
C ALA A 139 20.64 3.24 1.08
N ARG A 140 20.67 4.53 0.72
CA ARG A 140 20.99 4.97 -0.65
C ARG A 140 22.42 4.60 -1.05
N ARG A 141 23.40 4.86 -0.17
CA ARG A 141 24.82 4.55 -0.41
C ARG A 141 25.04 3.04 -0.56
N ALA A 142 24.52 2.23 0.36
CA ALA A 142 24.64 0.79 0.35
C ALA A 142 24.05 0.16 -0.93
N ARG A 143 22.91 0.70 -1.42
CA ARG A 143 22.32 0.29 -2.70
C ARG A 143 23.23 0.60 -3.88
N ALA A 144 23.83 1.80 -3.93
CA ALA A 144 24.76 2.18 -4.98
C ALA A 144 26.03 1.31 -4.97
N GLU A 145 26.51 0.97 -3.77
CA GLU A 145 27.68 0.12 -3.54
C GLU A 145 27.37 -1.39 -3.59
N LYS A 146 26.10 -1.78 -3.83
CA LYS A 146 25.63 -3.18 -3.86
C LYS A 146 25.99 -4.00 -2.62
N ARG A 147 25.92 -3.39 -1.43
CA ARG A 147 26.18 -4.03 -0.14
C ARG A 147 24.99 -3.89 0.80
N ALA A 148 25.02 -4.63 1.92
CA ALA A 148 24.04 -4.45 2.98
C ALA A 148 24.24 -3.10 3.71
N PRO A 149 23.16 -2.37 4.04
CA PRO A 149 23.24 -1.15 4.84
C PRO A 149 23.52 -1.45 6.32
N LYS A 150 24.17 -0.51 7.00
CA LYS A 150 24.38 -0.54 8.45
C LYS A 150 23.62 0.59 9.14
N PHE A 151 22.43 0.29 9.64
CA PHE A 151 21.57 1.28 10.30
C PHE A 151 21.98 1.53 11.76
N VAL A 152 21.82 2.77 12.20
CA VAL A 152 22.23 3.25 13.54
C VAL A 152 21.14 4.02 14.29
N GLY A 153 19.98 4.27 13.65
CA GLY A 153 18.86 4.97 14.27
C GLY A 153 19.12 6.45 14.53
N LYS A 154 19.91 7.11 13.67
CA LYS A 154 20.30 8.52 13.75
C LYS A 154 20.16 9.20 12.41
#